data_AF-A0A101MSZ0-F1
#
_entry.id   AF-A0A101MSZ0-F1
#
_cell.length_a   1.000
_cell.length_b   1.000
_cell.length_c   1.000
_cell.angle_alpha   90.00
_cell.angle_beta   90.00
_cell.angle_gamma   90.00
#
_symmetry.space_group_name_H-M   'P 1'
#
loop_
_entity.id
_entity.type
_entity.pdbx_description
1 polymer ?
#
loop_
_entity_poly.entity_id
_entity_poly.type
_entity_poly.pdbx_seq_one_letter_code
_entity_poly.pdbx_strand_id
1 'polypeptide(L)'
;MVLAMVAFLVANILEATMPPPNLLDPGIIFGDHRPLGMGMFFPAAMMMLSAAVSREHQGIAASLLLTTNNYAISIGLAIASTILCYTTDDMDLFAMCRNGWYVAVGLSSLGVIISVGSLFYQRRHPIMKPH
;
A
#
# COMPACT_ATOMS: atom_id res chain seq x y z
N MET A 1 -3.52 -9.75 -7.24
CA MET A 1 -3.20 -9.35 -5.85
C MET A 1 -1.72 -9.57 -5.53
N VAL A 2 -1.19 -10.81 -5.54
CA VAL A 2 0.23 -11.07 -5.21
C VAL A 2 1.20 -10.24 -6.07
N LEU A 3 1.06 -10.26 -7.40
CA LEU A 3 1.95 -9.51 -8.30
C LEU A 3 1.94 -8.00 -8.01
N ALA A 4 0.77 -7.43 -7.71
CA ALA A 4 0.62 -6.02 -7.35
C ALA A 4 1.29 -5.70 -6.01
N MET A 5 1.17 -6.57 -5.00
CA MET A 5 1.83 -6.40 -3.69
C MET A 5 3.36 -6.50 -3.82
N VAL A 6 3.86 -7.38 -4.68
CA VAL A 6 5.30 -7.47 -4.96
C VAL A 6 5.80 -6.23 -5.68
N ALA A 7 5.09 -5.74 -6.70
CA ALA A 7 5.44 -4.49 -7.38
C ALA A 7 5.42 -3.29 -6.41
N PHE A 8 4.44 -3.23 -5.51
CA PHE A 8 4.36 -2.20 -4.48
C PHE A 8 5.52 -2.27 -3.48
N LEU A 9 5.92 -3.48 -3.06
CA LEU A 9 7.09 -3.68 -2.22
C LEU A 9 8.38 -3.23 -2.93
N VAL A 10 8.56 -3.60 -4.19
CA VAL A 10 9.74 -3.19 -4.99
C VAL A 10 9.79 -1.67 -5.12
N ALA A 11 8.65 -1.01 -5.36
CA ALA A 11 8.57 0.44 -5.41
C ALA A 11 9.01 1.08 -4.08
N ASN A 12 8.50 0.59 -2.94
CA ASN A 12 8.89 1.12 -1.63
C ASN A 12 10.37 0.88 -1.29
N ILE A 13 10.96 -0.26 -1.74
CA ILE A 13 12.40 -0.53 -1.56
C ILE A 13 13.23 0.45 -2.41
N LEU A 14 12.80 0.73 -3.64
CA LEU A 14 13.48 1.68 -4.51
C LEU A 14 13.48 3.08 -3.90
N GLU A 15 12.33 3.53 -3.38
CA GLU A 15 12.22 4.82 -2.68
C GLU A 15 13.06 4.88 -1.39
N ALA A 16 13.13 3.78 -0.63
CA ALA A 16 13.98 3.70 0.56
C ALA A 16 15.49 3.73 0.26
N THR A 17 15.89 3.30 -0.94
CA THR A 17 17.31 3.17 -1.35
C THR A 17 17.77 4.28 -2.28
N MET A 18 16.86 5.15 -2.72
CA MET A 18 17.20 6.25 -3.61
C MET A 18 18.16 7.22 -2.89
N PRO A 19 19.31 7.57 -3.50
CA PRO A 19 20.21 8.56 -2.93
C PRO A 19 19.50 9.92 -2.81
N PRO A 20 19.92 10.79 -1.86
CA PRO A 20 19.28 12.08 -1.64
C PRO A 20 19.24 12.83 -2.98
N PRO A 21 18.04 13.09 -3.52
CA PRO A 21 17.93 13.73 -4.80
C PRO A 21 18.46 15.15 -4.68
N ASN A 22 19.16 15.63 -5.71
CA ASN A 22 19.26 17.06 -5.91
C ASN A 22 17.81 17.58 -5.98
N LEU A 23 17.39 18.41 -5.01
CA LEU A 23 16.02 18.97 -4.91
C LEU A 23 15.56 19.74 -6.16
N LEU A 24 16.43 19.87 -7.17
CA LEU A 24 16.20 20.54 -8.44
C LEU A 24 15.68 19.61 -9.55
N ASP A 25 15.61 18.28 -9.34
CA ASP A 25 15.18 17.35 -10.38
C ASP A 25 13.65 17.13 -10.39
N PRO A 26 12.91 17.65 -11.39
CA PRO A 26 11.46 17.62 -11.40
C PRO A 26 10.87 16.21 -11.44
N GLY A 27 11.60 15.22 -11.96
CA GLY A 27 11.12 13.83 -12.08
C GLY A 27 10.82 13.17 -10.73
N ILE A 28 11.43 13.66 -9.65
CA ILE A 28 11.29 13.13 -8.28
C ILE A 28 10.21 13.87 -7.50
N ILE A 29 10.05 15.19 -7.75
CA ILE A 29 8.99 16.01 -7.16
C ILE A 29 7.62 15.63 -7.78
N PHE A 30 7.59 15.39 -9.10
CA PHE A 30 6.38 15.03 -9.84
C PHE A 30 6.16 13.52 -9.98
N GLY A 31 7.19 12.69 -9.77
CA GLY A 31 7.05 11.25 -9.49
C GLY A 31 6.23 10.49 -10.54
N ASP A 32 6.77 10.40 -11.76
CA ASP A 32 6.20 9.65 -12.89
C ASP A 32 6.08 8.13 -12.63
N HIS A 33 6.76 7.60 -11.60
CA HIS A 33 6.81 6.18 -11.27
C HIS A 33 5.73 5.72 -10.26
N ARG A 34 5.08 6.65 -9.56
CA ARG A 34 4.05 6.37 -8.53
C ARG A 34 2.74 5.73 -9.02
N PRO A 35 2.24 5.92 -10.27
CA PRO A 35 0.88 5.49 -10.62
C PRO A 35 0.66 3.97 -10.64
N LEU A 36 1.70 3.17 -10.92
CA LEU A 36 1.54 1.74 -11.23
C LEU A 36 1.09 0.88 -10.04
N GLY A 37 1.52 1.21 -8.81
CA GLY A 37 1.13 0.47 -7.61
C GLY A 37 -0.17 0.94 -6.97
N MET A 38 -0.42 2.26 -6.99
CA MET A 38 -1.51 2.88 -6.23
C MET A 38 -2.85 2.87 -6.97
N GLY A 39 -2.86 2.88 -8.31
CA GLY A 39 -4.11 2.91 -9.10
C GLY A 39 -4.83 1.57 -9.26
N MET A 40 -4.10 0.45 -9.23
CA MET A 40 -4.67 -0.88 -9.54
C MET A 40 -5.29 -1.60 -8.33
N PHE A 41 -4.89 -1.24 -7.10
CA PHE A 41 -5.37 -1.94 -5.89
C PHE A 41 -6.87 -1.70 -5.65
N PHE A 42 -7.35 -0.49 -5.86
CA PHE A 42 -8.73 -0.09 -5.56
C PHE A 42 -9.78 -0.88 -6.37
N PRO A 43 -9.73 -0.94 -7.72
CA PRO A 43 -10.70 -1.73 -8.49
C PRO A 43 -10.62 -3.23 -8.20
N ALA A 44 -9.42 -3.76 -7.94
CA ALA A 44 -9.25 -5.17 -7.58
C ALA A 44 -9.89 -5.51 -6.21
N ALA A 45 -9.66 -4.66 -5.20
CA ALA A 45 -10.27 -4.81 -3.88
C ALA A 45 -11.80 -4.66 -3.94
N MET A 46 -12.30 -3.69 -4.73
CA MET A 46 -13.73 -3.53 -5.00
C MET A 46 -14.32 -4.78 -5.64
N MET A 47 -13.71 -5.33 -6.69
CA MET A 47 -14.20 -6.57 -7.32
C MET A 47 -14.26 -7.74 -6.35
N MET A 48 -13.25 -7.91 -5.50
CA MET A 48 -13.23 -8.97 -4.50
C MET A 48 -14.34 -8.80 -3.46
N LEU A 49 -14.55 -7.58 -2.95
CA LEU A 49 -15.57 -7.30 -1.94
C LEU A 49 -16.98 -7.36 -2.52
N SER A 50 -17.20 -6.82 -3.72
CA SER A 50 -18.48 -6.88 -4.43
C SER A 50 -18.90 -8.30 -4.81
N ALA A 51 -17.93 -9.23 -4.98
CA ALA A 51 -18.21 -10.65 -5.20
C ALA A 51 -18.60 -11.40 -3.91
N ALA A 52 -18.29 -10.84 -2.74
CA ALA A 52 -18.63 -11.43 -1.44
C ALA A 52 -20.01 -10.99 -0.91
N VAL A 53 -20.67 -10.04 -1.58
CA VAL A 53 -21.96 -9.48 -1.18
C VAL A 53 -22.99 -9.58 -2.31
N SER A 54 -24.28 -9.60 -1.98
CA SER A 54 -25.34 -9.55 -3.00
C SER A 54 -25.36 -8.19 -3.70
N ARG A 55 -25.90 -8.15 -4.94
CA ARG A 55 -25.94 -6.94 -5.78
C ARG A 55 -26.52 -5.71 -5.08
N GLU A 56 -27.54 -5.91 -4.25
CA GLU A 56 -28.20 -4.85 -3.48
C GLU A 56 -27.27 -4.18 -2.46
N HIS A 57 -26.32 -4.92 -1.89
CA HIS A 57 -25.40 -4.42 -0.87
C HIS A 57 -24.04 -3.97 -1.43
N GLN A 58 -23.84 -3.98 -2.76
CA GLN A 58 -22.57 -3.57 -3.37
C GLN A 58 -22.24 -2.10 -3.12
N GLY A 59 -23.25 -1.24 -2.98
CA GLY A 59 -23.05 0.16 -2.58
C GLY A 59 -22.53 0.31 -1.15
N ILE A 60 -22.99 -0.55 -0.23
CA ILE A 60 -22.51 -0.59 1.17
C ILE A 60 -21.09 -1.16 1.23
N ALA A 61 -20.79 -2.19 0.43
CA ALA A 61 -19.43 -2.70 0.27
C ALA A 61 -18.48 -1.61 -0.24
N ALA A 62 -18.90 -0.81 -1.23
CA ALA A 62 -18.11 0.29 -1.76
C ALA A 62 -17.79 1.36 -0.70
N SER A 63 -18.80 1.78 0.07
CA SER A 63 -18.60 2.78 1.12
C SER A 63 -17.70 2.25 2.24
N LEU A 64 -17.87 0.99 2.65
CA LEU A 64 -17.00 0.36 3.64
C LEU A 64 -15.56 0.31 3.16
N LEU A 65 -15.31 -0.11 1.91
CA LEU A 65 -13.94 -0.11 1.35
C LEU A 65 -13.34 1.29 1.38
N LEU A 66 -14.09 2.30 0.93
CA LEU A 66 -13.62 3.68 0.91
C LEU A 66 -13.31 4.20 2.33
N THR A 67 -14.20 3.94 3.30
CA THR A 67 -13.98 4.32 4.70
C THR A 67 -12.75 3.64 5.26
N THR A 68 -12.59 2.33 5.09
CA THR A 68 -11.40 1.60 5.53
C THR A 68 -10.14 2.14 4.89
N ASN A 69 -10.17 2.45 3.58
CA ASN A 69 -9.04 3.04 2.87
C ASN A 69 -8.67 4.43 3.43
N ASN A 70 -9.66 5.28 3.71
CA ASN A 70 -9.42 6.61 4.29
C ASN A 70 -8.82 6.52 5.71
N TYR A 71 -9.25 5.56 6.52
CA TYR A 71 -8.64 5.29 7.82
C TYR A 71 -7.20 4.79 7.67
N ALA A 72 -6.94 3.87 6.73
CA ALA A 72 -5.60 3.34 6.50
C ALA A 72 -4.61 4.44 6.06
N ILE A 73 -5.04 5.36 5.18
CA ILE A 73 -4.24 6.53 4.77
C ILE A 73 -3.95 7.41 5.99
N SER A 74 -4.96 7.74 6.79
CA SER A 74 -4.78 8.56 8.00
C SER A 74 -3.80 7.94 9.00
N ILE A 75 -3.89 6.62 9.24
CA ILE A 75 -2.97 5.90 10.13
C ILE A 75 -1.55 5.91 9.55
N GLY A 76 -1.41 5.68 8.24
CA GLY A 76 -0.11 5.75 7.55
C GLY A 76 0.54 7.13 7.70
N LEU A 77 -0.22 8.21 7.51
CA LEU A 77 0.26 9.57 7.74
C LEU A 77 0.65 9.79 9.21
N ALA A 78 -0.15 9.33 10.18
CA ALA A 78 0.16 9.47 11.59
C ALA A 78 1.46 8.75 12.00
N ILE A 79 1.67 7.53 11.49
CA ILE A 79 2.92 6.77 11.67
C ILE A 79 4.10 7.55 11.05
N ALA A 80 3.94 8.03 9.82
CA ALA A 80 5.00 8.80 9.15
C ALA A 80 5.36 10.08 9.93
N SER A 81 4.37 10.82 10.42
CA SER A 81 4.60 12.00 11.28
C SER A 81 5.33 11.65 12.56
N THR A 82 4.99 10.51 13.18
CA THR A 82 5.66 10.04 14.40
C THR A 82 7.14 9.71 14.13
N ILE A 83 7.43 9.00 13.03
CA ILE A 83 8.81 8.67 12.66
C ILE A 83 9.61 9.94 12.41
N LEU A 84 9.02 10.93 11.75
CA LEU A 84 9.63 12.24 11.55
C LEU A 84 9.99 12.89 12.90
N CYS A 85 9.06 12.91 13.86
CA CYS A 85 9.31 13.58 15.14
C CYS A 85 10.30 12.87 16.08
N TYR A 86 10.48 11.55 15.97
CA TYR A 86 11.16 10.77 17.03
C TYR A 86 12.40 9.97 16.60
N THR A 87 12.79 9.96 15.33
CA THR A 87 13.87 9.06 14.87
C THR A 87 15.24 9.73 14.71
N THR A 88 15.30 11.06 14.68
CA THR A 88 16.55 11.81 14.48
C THR A 88 16.57 13.04 15.38
N ASP A 89 17.63 13.17 16.17
CA ASP A 89 17.86 14.35 17.04
C ASP A 89 18.31 15.59 16.22
N ASP A 90 18.97 15.39 15.08
CA ASP A 90 19.68 16.44 14.31
C ASP A 90 18.94 17.00 13.08
N MET A 91 17.59 16.99 13.05
CA MET A 91 16.79 17.57 11.94
C MET A 91 17.22 17.15 10.51
N ASP A 92 17.90 16.01 10.36
CA ASP A 92 18.30 15.49 9.05
C ASP A 92 17.08 14.91 8.33
N LEU A 93 16.44 15.77 7.54
CA LEU A 93 15.23 15.46 6.79
C LEU A 93 15.39 14.23 5.89
N PHE A 94 16.59 13.99 5.35
CA PHE A 94 16.84 12.82 4.50
C PHE A 94 16.86 11.53 5.30
N ALA A 95 17.47 11.52 6.49
CA ALA A 95 17.44 10.38 7.39
C ALA A 95 16.01 10.08 7.88
N MET A 96 15.26 11.13 8.25
CA MET A 96 13.87 11.01 8.71
C MET A 96 12.96 10.44 7.60
N CYS A 97 13.09 10.94 6.37
CA CYS A 97 12.33 10.45 5.22
C CYS A 97 12.68 8.98 4.90
N ARG A 98 13.96 8.62 4.93
CA ARG A 98 14.42 7.24 4.70
C ARG A 98 13.88 6.27 5.75
N ASN A 99 13.84 6.67 7.02
CA ASN A 99 13.25 5.89 8.10
C ASN A 99 11.73 5.68 7.90
N GLY A 100 11.03 6.70 7.41
CA GLY A 100 9.62 6.58 7.01
C GLY A 100 9.41 5.52 5.90
N TRP A 101 10.26 5.54 4.87
CA TRP A 101 10.21 4.55 3.79
C TRP A 101 10.52 3.13 4.25
N TYR A 102 11.43 2.93 5.21
CA TYR A 102 11.67 1.59 5.78
C TYR A 102 10.42 1.01 6.46
N VAL A 103 9.62 1.85 7.12
CA VAL A 103 8.34 1.42 7.70
C VAL A 103 7.34 1.05 6.60
N ALA A 104 7.29 1.81 5.51
CA ALA A 104 6.47 1.47 4.34
C ALA A 104 6.88 0.12 3.70
N VAL A 105 8.18 -0.17 3.61
CA VAL A 105 8.72 -1.48 3.17
C VAL A 105 8.27 -2.61 4.10
N GLY A 106 8.32 -2.39 5.42
CA GLY A 106 7.84 -3.35 6.42
C GLY A 106 6.36 -3.69 6.25
N LEU A 107 5.51 -2.66 6.17
CA LEU A 107 4.06 -2.80 5.93
C LEU A 107 3.75 -3.50 4.60
N SER A 108 4.49 -3.17 3.54
CA SER A 108 4.33 -3.79 2.22
C SER A 108 4.71 -5.27 2.23
N SER A 109 5.77 -5.62 2.97
CA SER A 109 6.21 -7.02 3.13
C SER A 109 5.14 -7.85 3.84
N LEU A 110 4.48 -7.30 4.87
CA LEU A 110 3.32 -7.93 5.50
C LEU A 110 2.17 -8.14 4.51
N GLY A 111 1.91 -7.15 3.65
CA GLY A 111 0.92 -7.27 2.58
C GLY A 111 1.20 -8.41 1.60
N VAL A 112 2.47 -8.61 1.22
CA VAL A 112 2.90 -9.75 0.40
C VAL A 112 2.65 -11.07 1.12
N ILE A 113 3.03 -11.18 2.40
CA ILE A 113 2.82 -12.40 3.20
C ILE A 113 1.33 -12.76 3.27
N ILE A 114 0.47 -11.78 3.56
CA ILE A 114 -0.99 -11.98 3.63
C ILE A 114 -1.53 -12.39 2.25
N SER A 115 -1.09 -11.74 1.17
CA SER A 115 -1.56 -12.07 -0.18
C SER A 115 -1.11 -13.45 -0.65
N VAL A 116 0.08 -13.90 -0.24
CA VAL A 116 0.56 -15.26 -0.52
C VAL A 116 -0.21 -16.28 0.32
N GLY A 117 -0.44 -15.99 1.61
CA GLY A 117 -1.25 -16.81 2.50
C GLY A 117 -2.68 -17.02 1.99
N SER A 118 -3.33 -15.96 1.50
CA SER A 118 -4.68 -16.05 0.93
C SER A 118 -4.72 -16.87 -0.36
N LEU A 119 -3.67 -16.82 -1.19
CA LEU A 119 -3.54 -17.68 -2.37
C LEU A 119 -3.44 -19.16 -1.98
N PHE A 120 -2.65 -19.48 -0.95
CA PHE A 120 -2.55 -20.85 -0.43
C PHE A 120 -3.87 -21.33 0.18
N TYR A 121 -4.57 -20.44 0.90
CA TYR A 121 -5.89 -20.75 1.46
C TYR A 121 -6.91 -21.06 0.35
N GLN A 122 -6.98 -20.24 -0.69
CA GLN A 122 -7.85 -20.49 -1.84
C GLN A 122 -7.50 -21.77 -2.61
N ARG A 123 -6.22 -22.12 -2.73
CA ARG A 123 -5.82 -23.38 -3.35
C ARG A 123 -6.25 -24.61 -2.55
N ARG A 124 -6.27 -24.51 -1.21
CA ARG A 124 -6.69 -25.60 -0.32
C ARG A 124 -8.21 -25.71 -0.19
N HIS A 125 -8.92 -24.58 -0.29
CA HIS A 125 -10.38 -24.52 -0.27
C HIS A 125 -10.86 -23.82 -1.54
N PRO A 126 -10.89 -24.53 -2.70
CA PRO A 126 -11.44 -23.97 -3.92
C PRO A 126 -12.93 -23.69 -3.67
N ILE A 127 -13.27 -22.42 -3.51
CA ILE A 127 -14.64 -21.96 -3.43
C ILE A 127 -15.28 -22.34 -4.77
N MET A 128 -16.18 -23.34 -4.77
CA MET A 128 -17.05 -23.57 -5.91
C MET A 128 -17.78 -22.26 -6.18
N LYS A 129 -17.56 -21.69 -7.37
CA LYS A 129 -18.15 -20.43 -7.79
C LYS A 129 -19.66 -20.46 -7.52
N PRO A 130 -20.25 -19.47 -6.83
CA PRO A 130 -21.68 -19.26 -6.91
C PRO A 130 -22.02 -18.92 -8.37
N HIS A 131 -23.05 -19.57 -8.90
CA HIS A 131 -23.67 -19.27 -10.18
C HIS A 131 -24.18 -17.84 -10.26
#